data_AF-A0AAW9BQI2-F1
#
_entry.id   AF-A0AAW9BQI2-F1
#
_cell.length_a   1.000
_cell.length_b   1.000
_cell.length_c   1.000
_cell.angle_alpha   90.00
_cell.angle_beta   90.00
_cell.angle_gamma   90.00
#
_symmetry.space_group_name_H-M   'P 1'
#
loop_
_entity.id
_entity.type
_entity.pdbx_description
1 polymer ?
#
loop_
_entity_poly.entity_id
_entity_poly.type
_entity_poly.pdbx_seq_one_letter_code
_entity_poly.pdbx_strand_id
1 'polypeptide(L)' 'ISKEAWAQWQHKQTMLINEKKLNMMDPEHRKLLETEMVNFLFEGKDVHIEGYTPPSE' A
#
# COMPACT_ATOMS: atom_id res chain seq x y z
N ILE A 1 11.15 -1.96 -9.00
CA ILE A 1 10.66 -2.07 -7.61
C ILE A 1 11.59 -3.01 -6.86
N SER A 2 12.26 -2.56 -5.80
CA SER A 2 13.12 -3.42 -4.98
C SER A 2 12.29 -4.47 -4.24
N LYS A 3 12.86 -5.65 -3.95
CA LYS A 3 12.18 -6.72 -3.20
C LYS A 3 11.65 -6.23 -1.85
N GLU A 4 12.38 -5.36 -1.19
CA GLU A 4 12.00 -4.76 0.10
C GLU A 4 10.78 -3.83 -0.03
N ALA A 5 10.76 -2.95 -1.04
CA ALA A 5 9.62 -2.05 -1.29
C ALA A 5 8.34 -2.83 -1.61
N TRP A 6 8.47 -3.95 -2.33
CA TRP A 6 7.34 -4.85 -2.58
C TRP A 6 6.83 -5.52 -1.29
N ALA A 7 7.73 -5.99 -0.42
CA ALA A 7 7.36 -6.57 0.87
C ALA A 7 6.64 -5.56 1.78
N GLN A 8 7.13 -4.31 1.83
CA GLN A 8 6.48 -3.23 2.57
C GLN A 8 5.09 -2.91 1.99
N TRP A 9 4.96 -2.89 0.66
CA TRP A 9 3.66 -2.70 0.01
C TRP A 9 2.67 -3.80 0.37
N GLN A 10 3.08 -5.07 0.39
CA GLN A 10 2.19 -6.17 0.80
C GLN A 10 1.68 -6.00 2.25
N HIS A 11 2.53 -5.49 3.14
CA HIS A 11 2.14 -5.19 4.52
C HIS A 11 1.14 -4.02 4.58
N LYS A 12 1.44 -2.91 3.89
CA LYS A 12 0.54 -1.75 3.69
C LYS A 12 -0.81 -2.14 3.12
N GLN A 13 -0.81 -2.94 2.05
CA GLN A 13 -2.01 -3.44 1.41
C GLN A 13 -2.89 -4.20 2.41
N THR A 14 -2.29 -5.10 3.21
CA THR A 14 -3.02 -5.85 4.23
C THR A 14 -3.64 -4.92 5.28
N MET A 15 -2.90 -3.91 5.74
CA MET A 15 -3.43 -2.90 6.67
C MET A 15 -4.56 -2.08 6.05
N LEU A 16 -4.40 -1.60 4.81
CA LEU A 16 -5.43 -0.86 4.07
C LEU A 16 -6.72 -1.68 3.92
N ILE A 17 -6.60 -2.98 3.64
CA ILE A 17 -7.75 -3.88 3.53
C ILE A 17 -8.48 -3.99 4.87
N ASN A 18 -7.75 -4.11 5.98
CA ASN A 18 -8.36 -4.23 7.31
C ASN A 18 -8.98 -2.91 7.80
N GLU A 19 -8.27 -1.79 7.66
CA GLU A 19 -8.70 -0.45 8.10
C GLU A 19 -9.91 0.06 7.31
N LYS A 20 -9.82 0.04 5.97
CA LYS A 20 -10.89 0.52 5.09
C LYS A 20 -11.94 -0.56 4.80
N LYS A 21 -11.79 -1.77 5.38
CA LYS A 21 -12.62 -2.96 5.09
C LYS A 21 -12.81 -3.18 3.58
N LEU A 22 -11.72 -3.07 2.83
CA LEU A 22 -11.76 -3.14 1.37
C LEU A 22 -12.14 -4.55 0.94
N ASN A 23 -13.14 -4.63 0.08
CA ASN A 23 -13.56 -5.87 -0.52
C ASN A 23 -12.85 -6.06 -1.87
N MET A 24 -12.02 -7.10 -1.99
CA MET A 24 -11.34 -7.42 -3.25
C MET A 24 -12.31 -7.88 -4.36
N MET A 25 -13.57 -8.18 -4.05
CA MET A 25 -14.58 -8.44 -5.08
C MET A 25 -15.13 -7.15 -5.69
N ASP A 26 -14.97 -6.02 -5.00
CA ASP A 26 -15.45 -4.73 -5.47
C ASP A 26 -14.41 -4.06 -6.40
N PRO A 27 -14.79 -3.72 -7.63
CA PRO A 27 -13.88 -3.09 -8.59
C PRO A 27 -13.42 -1.69 -8.15
N GLU A 28 -14.22 -0.94 -7.38
CA GLU A 28 -13.81 0.38 -6.87
C GLU A 28 -12.70 0.24 -5.83
N HIS A 29 -12.82 -0.73 -4.92
CA HIS A 29 -11.79 -1.03 -3.93
C HIS A 29 -10.48 -1.53 -4.55
N ARG A 30 -10.55 -2.33 -5.62
CA ARG A 30 -9.34 -2.70 -6.39
C ARG A 30 -8.66 -1.48 -6.99
N LYS A 31 -9.43 -0.58 -7.58
CA LYS A 31 -8.91 0.64 -8.19
C LYS A 31 -8.23 1.54 -7.16
N LEU A 32 -8.80 1.63 -5.96
CA LEU A 32 -8.21 2.31 -4.81
C LEU A 32 -6.88 1.67 -4.40
N LEU A 33 -6.84 0.35 -4.22
CA LEU A 33 -5.63 -0.39 -3.88
C LEU A 33 -4.52 -0.21 -4.93
N GLU A 34 -4.87 -0.24 -6.22
CA GLU A 34 -3.94 -0.05 -7.31
C GLU A 34 -3.42 1.40 -7.36
N THR A 35 -4.27 2.38 -7.08
CA THR A 35 -3.88 3.79 -7.00
C THR A 35 -2.91 4.03 -5.84
N GLU A 36 -3.20 3.46 -4.66
CA GLU A 36 -2.32 3.53 -3.49
C GLU A 36 -0.98 2.80 -3.75
N MET A 37 -1.01 1.69 -4.50
CA MET A 37 0.17 0.96 -4.92
C MET A 37 1.06 1.80 -5.81
N VAL A 38 0.48 2.41 -6.85
CA VAL A 38 1.20 3.24 -7.82
C VAL A 38 1.76 4.49 -7.13
N ASN A 39 0.99 5.11 -6.24
CA ASN A 39 1.47 6.21 -5.40
C ASN A 39 2.69 5.78 -4.56
N PHE A 40 2.63 4.62 -3.92
CA PHE A 40 3.69 4.15 -3.00
C PHE A 40 4.94 3.64 -3.71
N LEU A 41 4.79 2.94 -4.84
CA LEU A 41 5.89 2.26 -5.52
C LEU A 41 6.50 3.04 -6.69
N PHE A 42 5.74 3.95 -7.32
CA PHE A 42 6.16 4.60 -8.57
C PHE A 42 6.21 6.13 -8.50
N GLU A 43 5.25 6.80 -7.86
CA GLU A 43 5.27 8.27 -7.83
C GLU A 43 6.33 8.84 -6.89
N GLY A 44 6.96 8.03 -6.03
CA GLY A 44 7.91 8.51 -5.02
C GLY A 44 7.29 9.52 -4.05
N LYS A 45 5.96 9.70 -4.13
CA LYS A 45 5.16 10.31 -3.10
C LYS A 45 5.25 9.34 -1.94
N ASP A 46 5.92 9.79 -0.89
CA ASP A 46 5.88 9.16 0.42
C ASP A 46 4.39 8.95 0.74
N VAL A 47 3.85 7.75 0.47
CA VAL A 47 2.49 7.41 0.90
C VAL A 47 2.64 7.30 2.39
N HIS A 48 2.48 8.45 3.03
CA HIS A 48 2.52 8.63 4.46
C HIS A 48 1.32 7.86 4.99
N ILE A 49 1.53 6.58 5.32
CA ILE A 49 0.68 5.99 6.35
C ILE A 49 1.21 6.55 7.64
N GLU A 50 0.43 7.45 8.23
CA GLU A 50 0.65 7.93 9.58
C GLU A 50 0.96 6.73 10.49
N GLY A 51 2.22 6.62 10.94
CA GLY A 51 2.67 5.61 11.89
C GLY A 51 3.56 4.47 11.36
N TYR A 52 3.89 4.39 10.06
CA TYR A 52 4.79 3.34 9.55
C TYR A 52 6.14 3.87 9.08
N THR A 53 7.13 3.77 9.96
CA THR A 53 8.55 3.95 9.61
C THR A 53 9.10 2.59 9.20
N PRO A 54 9.59 2.40 7.95
CA PRO A 54 10.24 1.15 7.59
C PRO A 54 11.48 0.94 8.48
N PRO A 55 11.71 -0.28 9.00
CA PRO A 55 12.93 -0.56 9.73
C PRO A 55 14.12 -0.36 8.79
N SER A 56 15.02 0.55 9.16
CA SER A 56 16.32 0.71 8.50
C SER A 56 17.11 -0.58 8.70
N GLU A 57 17.51 -1.21 7.59
CA GLU A 57 18.64 -2.13 7.61
C GLU A 57 19.96 -1.34 7.69
#